data_AF-A0A3M2BBJ0-F1
#
_entry.id   AF-A0A3M2BBJ0-F1
#
_cell.length_a   1.000
_cell.length_b   1.000
_cell.length_c   1.000
_cell.angle_alpha   90.00
_cell.angle_beta   90.00
_cell.angle_gamma   90.00
#
_symmetry.space_group_name_H-M   'P 1'
#
loop_
_entity.id
_entity.type
_entity.pdbx_description
1 polymer ?
#
loop_
_entity_poly.entity_id
_entity_poly.type
_entity_poly.pdbx_seq_one_letter_code
_entity_poly.pdbx_strand_id
1 'polypeptide(L)' 'WRNTAQWCRNTMVREGLMKSDSPYGIWEITEAGRKYLQDESSQS' A
#
# COMPACT_ATOMS: atom_id res chain seq x y z
N TRP A 1 -5.29 6.74 -16.30
CA TRP A 1 -4.61 5.58 -15.67
C TRP A 1 -3.43 6.01 -14.78
N ARG A 2 -2.48 6.82 -15.27
CA ARG A 2 -1.33 7.29 -14.46
C ARG A 2 -1.71 8.06 -13.19
N ASN A 3 -2.64 9.00 -13.31
CA ASN A 3 -3.15 9.76 -12.16
C ASN A 3 -3.91 8.86 -11.19
N THR A 4 -4.75 7.94 -11.69
CA THR A 4 -5.52 6.99 -10.87
C THR A 4 -4.60 6.07 -10.05
N ALA A 5 -3.51 5.56 -10.64
CA ALA A 5 -2.53 4.76 -9.93
C ALA A 5 -1.78 5.57 -8.86
N GLN A 6 -1.47 6.84 -9.13
CA GLN A 6 -0.89 7.75 -8.14
C GLN A 6 -1.84 8.01 -6.97
N TRP A 7 -3.13 8.21 -7.22
CA TRP A 7 -4.14 8.34 -6.17
C TRP A 7 -4.22 7.09 -5.30
N CYS A 8 -4.23 5.91 -5.92
CA CYS A 8 -4.27 4.63 -5.21
C CYS A 8 -3.04 4.47 -4.28
N ARG A 9 -1.83 4.74 -4.80
CA ARG A 9 -0.60 4.75 -3.99
C ARG A 9 -0.70 5.75 -2.85
N ASN A 10 -1.16 6.96 -3.12
CA ASN A 10 -1.23 8.01 -2.11
C ASN A 10 -2.18 7.64 -0.98
N THR A 11 -3.32 7.02 -1.29
CA THR A 11 -4.25 6.49 -0.28
C THR A 11 -3.59 5.43 0.58
N MET A 12 -2.94 4.42 -0.02
CA MET A 12 -2.26 3.35 0.74
C MET A 12 -1.11 3.86 1.62
N VAL A 13 -0.37 4.85 1.13
CA VAL A 13 0.67 5.52 1.94
C VAL A 13 0.04 6.27 3.11
N ARG A 14 -1.08 6.96 2.88
CA ARG A 14 -1.79 7.73 3.91
C ARG A 14 -2.44 6.84 4.97
N GLU A 15 -2.87 5.65 4.58
CA GLU A 15 -3.38 4.60 5.48
C GLU A 15 -2.26 3.84 6.19
N GLY A 16 -0.99 4.13 5.88
CA GLY A 16 0.17 3.48 6.51
C GLY A 16 0.44 2.07 6.01
N LEU A 17 -0.23 1.64 4.94
CA LEU A 17 -0.08 0.32 4.31
C LEU A 17 1.12 0.26 3.37
N MET A 18 1.57 1.42 2.86
CA MET A 18 2.67 1.52 1.90
C MET A 18 3.71 2.55 2.33
N LYS A 19 4.97 2.29 2.02
CA LYS A 19 6.07 3.20 2.33
C LYS A 19 6.07 4.42 1.40
N SER A 20 6.19 5.61 2.01
CA SER A 20 6.31 6.87 1.28
C SER A 20 7.70 7.08 0.68
N ASP A 21 8.73 6.51 1.29
CA ASP A 21 10.16 6.65 0.97
C ASP A 21 10.67 5.66 -0.10
N SER A 22 9.78 4.85 -0.69
CA SER A 22 10.17 3.90 -1.75
C SER A 22 10.69 4.62 -3.00
N PRO A 23 11.70 4.04 -3.70
CA PRO A 23 12.19 4.59 -4.96
C PRO A 23 11.10 4.72 -6.03
N TYR A 24 11.29 5.63 -6.98
CA TYR A 24 10.35 5.83 -8.08
C TYR A 24 10.10 4.53 -8.85
N GLY A 25 8.83 4.16 -8.98
CA GLY A 25 8.41 2.94 -9.67
C GLY A 25 8.38 1.68 -8.79
N ILE A 26 8.79 1.75 -7.53
CA ILE A 26 8.72 0.64 -6.57
C ILE A 26 7.63 0.93 -5.53
N TRP A 27 6.78 -0.06 -5.29
CA TRP A 27 5.71 0.00 -4.29
C TRP A 27 6.08 -0.97 -3.17
N GLU A 28 6.58 -0.46 -2.06
CA GLU A 28 6.96 -1.28 -0.91
C GLU A 28 5.84 -1.27 0.15
N ILE A 29 5.35 -2.46 0.50
CA ILE A 29 4.31 -2.64 1.51
C ILE A 29 4.96 -2.55 2.90
N THR A 30 4.33 -1.81 3.80
CA THR A 30 4.77 -1.72 5.20
C THR A 30 4.44 -3.01 5.96
N GLU A 31 5.00 -3.16 7.15
CA GLU A 31 4.61 -4.27 8.02
C GLU A 31 3.12 -4.23 8.41
N ALA A 32 2.54 -3.03 8.57
CA ALA A 32 1.11 -2.84 8.77
C ALA A 32 0.30 -3.30 7.54
N GLY A 33 0.76 -2.97 6.33
CA GLY A 33 0.13 -3.43 5.09
C GLY A 33 0.17 -4.96 4.93
N ARG A 34 1.23 -5.62 5.39
CA ARG A 34 1.29 -7.09 5.39
C ARG A 34 0.32 -7.72 6.38
N LYS A 35 0.20 -7.17 7.59
CA LYS A 35 -0.78 -7.63 8.60
C LYS A 35 -2.21 -7.47 8.08
N TYR A 36 -2.52 -6.32 7.47
CA TYR A 36 -3.82 -6.08 6.84
C TYR A 36 -4.18 -7.17 5.83
N LEU A 37 -3.25 -7.56 4.95
CA LEU A 37 -3.47 -8.63 3.98
C LEU A 37 -3.64 -10.01 4.62
N GLN A 38 -2.90 -10.30 5.70
CA GLN A 38 -3.06 -11.53 6.47
C GLN A 38 -4.42 -11.61 7.15
N ASP A 39 -4.87 -10.53 7.77
CA ASP A 39 -6.16 -10.45 8.45
C ASP A 39 -7.31 -10.60 7.44
N GLU A 40 -7.26 -9.90 6.30
CA GLU A 40 -8.22 -10.06 5.19
C GLU A 40 -8.26 -11.50 4.65
N SER A 41 -7.10 -12.12 4.45
CA SER A 41 -7.03 -13.51 3.97
C SER A 41 -7.55 -14.54 4.97
N SER A 42 -7.58 -14.18 6.26
CA SER A 42 -8.07 -15.02 7.34
C SER A 42 -9.56 -14.84 7.61
N GLN A 43 -10.21 -13.83 7.00
CA GLN A 43 -11.66 -13.59 7.10
C GLN A 43 -12.47 -14.22 5.94
N SER A 44 -11.83 -15.00 5.06
CA SER A 44 -12.51 -15.72 3.96
C SER A 44 -12.88 -17.16 4.33
#